data_AF-T1GFF2-F1
#
_entry.id   AF-T1GFF2-F1
#
_cell.length_a   1.000
_cell.length_b   1.000
_cell.length_c   1.000
_cell.angle_alpha   90.00
_cell.angle_beta   90.00
_cell.angle_gamma   90.00
#
_symmetry.space_group_name_H-M   'P 1'
#
loop_
_entity.id
_entity.type
_entity.pdbx_description
1 polymer ?
#
loop_
_entity_poly.entity_id
_entity_poly.type
_entity_poly.pdbx_seq_one_letter_code
_entity_poly.pdbx_strand_id
1 'polypeptide(L)'
;MNFAYILICRQFAKLNIDKKEDLSFDTFKEAMNCTGFIELQDNEIVELFENFKSANEFFGQLRPIMSRTRTNILGKAFSKLDSVMIGYVDFETFKKV
;
A
#
# COMPACT_ATOMS: atom_id res chain seq x y z
N MET A 1 10.88 -1.63 -11.12
CA MET A 1 9.93 -0.79 -10.36
C MET A 1 10.62 0.55 -10.12
N ASN A 2 10.08 1.63 -10.69
CA ASN A 2 10.75 2.93 -10.75
C ASN A 2 10.67 3.61 -9.37
N PHE A 3 11.81 4.06 -8.81
CA PHE A 3 11.87 4.63 -7.45
C PHE A 3 10.98 5.87 -7.27
N ALA A 4 10.73 6.61 -8.36
CA ALA A 4 9.82 7.75 -8.38
C ALA A 4 8.40 7.38 -7.95
N TYR A 5 7.94 6.17 -8.31
CA TYR A 5 6.59 5.69 -7.98
C TYR A 5 6.41 5.59 -6.46
N ILE A 6 7.36 4.99 -5.74
CA ILE A 6 7.26 4.78 -4.27
C ILE A 6 7.18 6.11 -3.49
N LEU A 7 7.88 7.15 -3.95
CA LEU A 7 7.92 8.45 -3.26
C LEU A 7 6.61 9.23 -3.41
N ILE A 8 6.00 9.16 -4.59
CA ILE A 8 4.67 9.71 -4.90
C ILE A 8 3.63 9.12 -3.95
N CYS A 9 3.65 7.80 -3.79
CA CYS A 9 2.73 7.06 -2.93
C CYS A 9 2.87 7.43 -1.45
N ARG A 10 4.08 7.77 -1.03
CA ARG A 10 4.38 8.10 0.35
C ARG A 10 3.89 9.49 0.73
N GLN A 11 3.88 10.43 -0.21
CA GLN A 11 3.25 11.73 -0.02
C GLN A 11 1.73 11.65 -0.15
N PHE A 12 1.24 10.82 -1.06
CA PHE A 12 -0.18 10.56 -1.21
C PHE A 12 -0.81 9.89 0.05
N ALA A 13 -0.14 8.89 0.62
CA ALA A 13 -0.58 8.27 1.88
C ALA A 13 -0.59 9.27 3.05
N LYS A 14 0.28 10.29 3.04
CA LYS A 14 0.27 11.37 4.04
C LYS A 14 -0.87 12.35 3.83
N LEU A 15 -1.20 12.68 2.58
CA LEU A 15 -2.31 13.58 2.26
C LEU A 15 -3.68 12.96 2.54
N ASN A 16 -3.78 11.62 2.46
CA ASN A 16 -5.03 10.89 2.66
C ASN A 16 -5.15 10.25 4.06
N ILE A 17 -4.27 10.59 5.01
CA ILE A 17 -4.26 9.99 6.35
C ILE A 17 -5.52 10.33 7.17
N ASP A 18 -6.19 11.44 6.86
CA ASP A 18 -7.35 11.96 7.61
C ASP A 18 -8.69 11.83 6.87
N LYS A 19 -8.69 11.48 5.58
CA LYS A 19 -9.91 11.43 4.77
C LYS A 19 -10.37 9.98 4.61
N LYS A 20 -11.38 9.60 5.40
CA LYS A 20 -12.08 8.30 5.34
C LYS A 20 -12.93 8.11 4.08
N GLU A 21 -13.03 9.12 3.22
CA GLU A 21 -13.91 9.11 2.04
C GLU A 21 -13.13 8.79 0.77
N ASP A 22 -13.86 8.27 -0.21
CA ASP A 22 -13.35 7.82 -1.49
C ASP A 22 -12.45 8.87 -2.16
N LEU A 23 -11.42 8.36 -2.84
CA LEU A 23 -10.40 9.18 -3.44
C LEU A 23 -10.99 10.03 -4.58
N SER A 24 -11.01 11.35 -4.43
CA SER A 24 -11.34 12.25 -5.54
C SER A 24 -10.13 12.44 -6.47
N PHE A 25 -10.40 12.56 -7.77
CA PHE A 25 -9.38 12.84 -8.79
C PHE A 25 -8.60 14.12 -8.49
N ASP A 26 -9.26 15.17 -7.99
CA ASP A 26 -8.61 16.43 -7.65
C ASP A 26 -7.56 16.28 -6.54
N THR A 27 -7.89 15.49 -5.49
CA THR A 27 -6.96 15.21 -4.39
C THR A 27 -5.77 14.39 -4.90
N PHE A 28 -6.01 13.47 -5.83
CA PHE A 28 -4.96 12.68 -6.47
C PHE A 28 -4.04 13.58 -7.32
N LYS A 29 -4.59 14.43 -8.17
CA LYS A 29 -3.85 15.36 -9.02
C LYS A 29 -2.98 16.33 -8.21
N GLU A 30 -3.54 16.91 -7.15
CA GLU A 30 -2.79 17.78 -6.23
C GLU A 30 -1.59 17.05 -5.61
N ALA A 31 -1.81 15.82 -5.13
CA ALA A 31 -0.75 15.01 -4.56
C ALA A 31 0.36 14.67 -5.56
N MET A 32 0.03 14.40 -6.82
CA MET A 32 1.02 14.18 -7.88
C MET A 32 1.87 15.44 -8.11
N ASN A 33 1.21 16.60 -8.22
CA ASN A 33 1.88 17.89 -8.46
C ASN A 33 2.75 18.33 -7.27
N CYS A 34 2.36 18.02 -6.03
CA CYS A 34 3.14 18.34 -4.83
C CYS A 34 4.41 17.51 -4.67
N THR A 35 4.60 16.44 -5.45
CA THR A 35 5.77 15.55 -5.28
C THR A 35 7.04 16.10 -5.91
N GLY A 36 6.96 17.02 -6.87
CA GLY A 36 8.12 17.66 -7.49
C GLY A 36 9.07 16.73 -8.26
N PHE A 37 8.73 15.44 -8.39
CA PHE A 37 9.60 14.42 -9.01
C PHE A 37 9.17 14.05 -10.43
N ILE A 38 7.95 14.40 -10.87
CA ILE A 38 7.46 14.09 -12.21
C ILE A 38 6.56 15.22 -12.72
N GLU A 39 6.94 15.82 -13.85
CA GLU A 39 6.04 16.64 -14.67
C GLU A 39 5.14 15.70 -15.48
N LEU A 40 4.17 15.06 -14.81
CA LEU A 40 3.15 14.29 -15.53
C LEU A 40 2.20 15.25 -16.23
N GLN A 41 1.87 14.93 -17.48
CA GLN A 41 0.81 15.63 -18.18
C GLN A 41 -0.56 15.19 -17.62
N ASP A 42 -1.56 16.06 -17.72
CA ASP A 42 -2.90 15.82 -17.15
C ASP A 42 -3.53 14.51 -17.64
N ASN A 43 -3.30 14.14 -18.90
CA ASN A 43 -3.77 12.87 -19.47
C ASN A 43 -3.13 11.63 -18.83
N GLU A 44 -1.85 11.70 -18.46
CA GLU A 44 -1.14 10.60 -17.78
C GLU A 44 -1.65 10.43 -16.34
N ILE A 45 -2.00 11.54 -15.68
CA ILE A 45 -2.59 11.52 -14.33
C ILE A 45 -4.00 10.90 -14.37
N VAL A 46 -4.80 11.21 -15.39
CA VAL A 46 -6.11 10.57 -15.62
C VAL A 46 -5.95 9.07 -15.85
N GLU A 47 -5.06 8.67 -16.76
CA GLU A 47 -4.82 7.25 -17.05
C GLU A 47 -4.34 6.49 -15.79
N LEU A 48 -3.45 7.10 -15.00
CA LEU A 48 -3.02 6.53 -13.73
C LEU A 48 -4.21 6.36 -12.77
N PHE A 49 -5.07 7.38 -12.64
CA PHE A 49 -6.22 7.35 -11.76
C PHE A 49 -7.25 6.28 -12.14
N GLU A 50 -7.50 6.09 -13.43
CA GLU A 50 -8.45 5.09 -13.95
C GLU A 50 -7.94 3.65 -13.78
N ASN A 51 -6.63 3.44 -13.63
CA ASN A 51 -6.02 2.12 -13.45
C ASN A 51 -6.29 1.48 -12.08
N PHE A 52 -6.98 2.17 -11.16
CA PHE A 52 -7.36 1.62 -9.85
C PHE A 52 -8.78 2.02 -9.47
N LYS A 53 -9.55 1.07 -8.91
CA LYS A 53 -10.95 1.28 -8.52
C LYS A 53 -11.13 1.83 -7.11
N SER A 54 -10.09 1.74 -6.29
CA SER A 54 -10.12 2.22 -4.91
C SER A 54 -8.73 2.62 -4.44
N ALA A 55 -8.67 3.45 -3.40
CA ALA A 55 -7.42 3.79 -2.74
C ALA A 55 -6.68 2.53 -2.23
N ASN A 56 -7.40 1.50 -1.77
CA ASN A 56 -6.80 0.24 -1.30
C ASN A 56 -6.12 -0.54 -2.43
N GLU A 57 -6.73 -0.57 -3.62
CA GLU A 57 -6.14 -1.18 -4.80
C GLU A 57 -4.90 -0.41 -5.26
N PHE A 58 -4.99 0.91 -5.28
CA PHE A 58 -3.84 1.78 -5.52
C PHE A 58 -2.71 1.45 -4.53
N PHE A 59 -2.94 1.55 -3.21
CA PHE A 59 -1.93 1.23 -2.21
C PHE A 59 -1.39 -0.21 -2.33
N GLY A 60 -2.21 -1.16 -2.76
CA GLY A 60 -1.81 -2.54 -3.03
C GLY A 60 -0.76 -2.66 -4.14
N GLN A 61 -0.99 -2.00 -5.28
CA GLN A 61 -0.05 -1.98 -6.41
C GLN A 61 1.26 -1.26 -6.07
N LEU A 62 1.23 -0.38 -5.07
CA LEU A 62 2.38 0.42 -4.64
C LEU A 62 3.23 -0.24 -3.56
N ARG A 63 2.76 -1.34 -2.96
CA ARG A 63 3.54 -2.04 -1.94
C ARG A 63 4.84 -2.51 -2.56
N PRO A 64 6.01 -2.08 -2.02
CA PRO A 64 7.27 -2.61 -2.50
C PRO A 64 7.31 -4.12 -2.24
N ILE A 65 8.05 -4.82 -3.11
CA ILE A 65 8.34 -6.24 -2.91
C ILE A 65 8.89 -6.42 -1.49
N MET A 66 8.26 -7.32 -0.71
CA MET A 66 8.73 -7.59 0.64
C MET A 66 10.17 -8.08 0.59
N SER A 67 11.06 -7.34 1.27
CA SER A 67 12.45 -7.78 1.45
C SER A 67 12.47 -9.15 2.13
N ARG A 68 13.44 -10.00 1.80
CA ARG A 68 13.60 -11.33 2.40
C ARG A 68 13.59 -11.29 3.93
N THR A 69 14.22 -10.29 4.53
CA THR A 69 14.21 -10.08 5.99
C THR A 69 12.80 -9.90 6.56
N ARG A 70 11.97 -9.05 5.94
CA ARG A 70 10.58 -8.82 6.35
C ARG A 70 9.75 -10.09 6.20
N THR A 71 9.89 -10.80 5.08
CA THR A 71 9.20 -12.08 4.86
C THR A 71 9.60 -13.11 5.92
N ASN A 72 10.89 -13.20 6.25
CA ASN A 72 11.38 -14.12 7.28
C ASN A 72 10.85 -13.78 8.69
N ILE A 73 10.79 -12.50 9.05
CA ILE A 73 10.24 -12.06 10.34
C ILE A 73 8.75 -12.40 10.42
N LEU A 74 7.98 -12.11 9.37
CA LEU A 74 6.56 -12.44 9.28
C LEU A 74 6.34 -13.96 9.35
N GLY A 75 7.16 -14.74 8.64
CA GLY A 75 7.12 -16.19 8.70
C GLY A 75 7.37 -16.72 10.11
N LYS A 76 8.37 -16.19 10.83
CA LYS A 76 8.65 -16.56 12.23
C LYS A 76 7.50 -16.18 13.18
N ALA A 77 6.93 -14.99 12.99
CA ALA A 77 5.79 -14.53 13.78
C ALA A 77 4.56 -15.42 13.52
N PHE A 78 4.31 -15.76 12.25
CA PHE A 78 3.24 -16.67 11.87
C PHE A 78 3.45 -18.06 12.45
N SER A 79 4.64 -18.66 12.34
CA SER A 79 4.92 -19.97 12.93
C SER A 79 4.82 -19.99 14.45
N LYS A 80 5.02 -18.85 15.13
CA LYS A 80 4.78 -18.74 16.58
C LYS A 80 3.28 -18.78 16.91
N LEU A 81 2.46 -18.16 16.07
CA LEU A 81 1.00 -18.13 16.23
C LEU A 81 0.35 -19.43 15.76
N ASP A 82 0.87 -20.05 14.71
CA ASP A 82 0.48 -21.36 14.21
C ASP A 82 1.29 -22.46 14.92
N SER A 83 1.12 -22.56 16.23
CA SER A 83 1.88 -23.50 17.07
C SER A 83 1.61 -24.98 16.73
N VAL A 84 0.50 -25.25 16.03
CA VAL A 84 0.07 -26.61 15.62
C VAL A 84 0.48 -26.91 14.17
N MET A 85 1.06 -25.93 13.46
CA MET A 85 1.52 -26.04 12.06
C MET A 85 0.43 -26.50 11.09
N ILE A 86 -0.79 -26.01 11.29
CA ILE A 86 -1.95 -26.35 10.44
C ILE A 86 -2.06 -25.46 9.20
N GLY A 87 -1.21 -24.43 9.10
CA GLY A 87 -1.16 -23.50 7.98
C GLY A 87 -2.13 -22.33 8.08
N TYR A 88 -2.84 -22.21 9.21
CA TYR A 88 -3.70 -21.07 9.56
C TYR A 88 -3.72 -20.86 11.07
N VAL A 89 -4.01 -19.63 11.51
CA VAL A 89 -4.14 -19.32 12.94
C VAL A 89 -5.62 -19.36 13.30
N ASP A 90 -6.03 -20.36 14.08
CA ASP A 90 -7.38 -20.42 14.63
C ASP A 90 -7.52 -19.53 15.89
N PHE A 91 -8.77 -19.18 16.21
CA PHE A 91 -9.07 -18.25 17.30
C PHE A 91 -8.69 -18.79 18.69
N GLU A 92 -8.79 -20.11 18.87
CA GLU A 92 -8.49 -20.77 20.14
C GLU A 92 -6.98 -20.83 20.41
N THR A 93 -6.18 -20.94 19.35
CA THR A 93 -4.72 -20.88 19.37
C THR A 93 -4.27 -19.43 19.58
N PHE A 94 -4.91 -18.46 18.91
CA PHE A 94 -4.61 -17.04 19.10
C PHE A 94 -4.80 -16.57 20.55
N LYS A 95 -5.84 -17.04 21.24
CA LYS A 95 -6.09 -16.71 22.66
C LYS A 95 -5.03 -17.22 23.63
N LYS A 96 -4.24 -18.22 23.23
CA LYS A 96 -3.26 -18.89 24.10
C LYS A 96 -1.84 -18.32 23.99
N VAL A 97 -1.61 -17.40 23.05
CA VAL A 97 -0.34 -16.70 22.83
C VAL A 97 -0.36 -15.35 23.54
#